data_AF-A0A1Y4P7Y3-F1
#
_entry.id   AF-A0A1Y4P7Y3-F1
#
_cell.length_a   1.000
_cell.length_b   1.000
_cell.length_c   1.000
_cell.angle_alpha   90.00
_cell.angle_beta   90.00
_cell.angle_gamma   90.00
#
_symmetry.space_group_name_H-M   'P 1'
#
loop_
_entity.id
_entity.type
_entity.pdbx_description
1 polymer ?
#
loop_
_entity_poly.entity_id
_entity_poly.type
_entity_poly.pdbx_seq_one_letter_code
_entity_poly.pdbx_strand_id
1 'polypeptide(L)'
;MNSKIVFFFMIMCCCSVTLFAQTNTGKKQTSTNPVFDGWYADPEGVVFGDKYWIYPTYSAPFEQQLYMDAFSSPDLVHWRKHPKVLSVENISWLRNALWAPAVIEANGKYYFYFGANNIYHESEVGGIGVAVADRPEGPFKDALGKPLIGKIVNGAQPIDQFVFKDDDGQYYMYYGGWGHCNMVKMGSDLISIVPFEDGTTYKEVTPENYIEGPFMLKHNGKYYFMWSEGDWTGPDYCVAYAIADSPFGPFKRVGKILEQDTKIANGAGHHSIIKGPGKDEWYIVYHRRPLGETDGNYRITCIDRMYFNKNGTIKPVKMTSGGIKARPLR
;
A
#
# COMPACT_ATOMS: atom_id res chain seq x y z
N MET A 1 15.83 73.80 54.43
CA MET A 1 17.27 73.86 54.12
C MET A 1 17.70 72.52 53.54
N ASN A 2 18.29 72.59 52.34
CA ASN A 2 19.15 71.60 51.69
C ASN A 2 18.55 70.30 51.12
N SER A 3 18.16 70.45 49.85
CA SER A 3 18.17 69.50 48.74
C SER A 3 19.26 68.43 48.78
N LYS A 4 18.90 67.19 48.42
CA LYS A 4 19.71 66.32 47.55
C LYS A 4 18.78 65.47 46.69
N ILE A 5 18.63 65.88 45.42
CA ILE A 5 18.03 65.08 44.35
C ILE A 5 19.12 64.15 43.84
N VAL A 6 18.92 62.84 43.96
CA VAL A 6 19.81 61.81 43.42
C VAL A 6 19.26 61.41 42.06
N PHE A 7 19.98 61.75 40.98
CA PHE A 7 19.69 61.26 39.64
C PHE A 7 20.24 59.83 39.49
N PHE A 8 19.35 58.86 39.27
CA PHE A 8 19.71 57.49 38.93
C PHE A 8 19.87 57.40 37.41
N PHE A 9 21.11 57.22 36.93
CA PHE A 9 21.39 56.94 35.52
C PHE A 9 21.07 55.47 35.22
N MET A 10 19.97 55.21 34.54
CA MET A 10 19.62 53.89 34.04
C MET A 10 20.32 53.67 32.69
N ILE A 11 21.41 52.89 32.69
CA ILE A 11 22.09 52.46 31.47
C ILE A 11 21.22 51.39 30.81
N MET A 12 20.56 51.76 29.72
CA MET A 12 19.79 50.86 28.87
C MET A 12 20.76 50.06 27.98
N CYS A 13 21.09 48.84 28.40
CA CYS A 13 21.92 47.93 27.62
C CYS A 13 21.06 47.31 26.51
N CYS A 14 21.12 47.88 25.31
CA CYS A 14 20.53 47.28 24.10
C CYS A 14 21.35 46.06 23.67
N CYS A 15 21.03 44.88 24.20
CA CYS A 15 21.47 43.62 23.63
C CYS A 15 20.75 43.39 22.30
N SER A 16 21.36 43.81 21.19
CA SER A 16 20.97 43.40 19.85
C SER A 16 21.24 41.90 19.68
N VAL A 17 20.19 41.09 19.85
CA VAL A 17 20.21 39.66 19.51
C VAL A 17 20.12 39.58 17.99
N THR A 18 21.26 39.45 17.31
CA THR A 18 21.32 39.03 15.92
C THR A 18 20.91 37.56 15.85
N LEU A 19 19.62 37.31 15.65
CA LEU A 19 19.13 36.00 15.21
C LEU A 19 19.73 35.71 13.83
N PHE A 20 20.79 34.90 13.80
CA PHE A 20 21.18 34.21 12.58
C PHE A 20 20.03 33.27 12.20
N ALA A 21 19.21 33.70 11.24
CA ALA A 21 18.33 32.80 10.53
C ALA A 21 19.21 31.74 9.85
N GLN A 22 19.21 30.51 10.37
CA GLN A 22 19.76 29.38 9.66
C GLN A 22 18.96 29.25 8.35
N THR A 23 19.59 29.59 7.24
CA THR A 23 19.09 29.27 5.90
C THR A 23 19.01 27.76 5.80
N ASN A 24 17.78 27.24 5.87
CA ASN A 24 17.48 25.83 5.74
C ASN A 24 17.90 25.40 4.32
N THR A 25 19.03 24.71 4.21
CA THR A 25 19.61 24.25 2.97
C THR A 25 18.71 23.18 2.35
N GLY A 26 17.99 23.52 1.27
CA GLY A 26 17.41 22.60 0.30
C GLY A 26 16.25 21.72 0.78
N LYS A 27 15.01 22.20 0.62
CA LYS A 27 13.80 21.34 0.63
C LYS A 27 14.00 20.16 -0.32
N LYS A 28 13.74 18.91 0.11
CA LYS A 28 13.53 17.78 -0.81
C LYS A 28 12.45 18.19 -1.81
N GLN A 29 12.82 18.43 -3.06
CA GLN A 29 11.87 18.77 -4.13
C GLN A 29 11.16 17.54 -4.69
N THR A 30 11.70 16.35 -4.41
CA THR A 30 11.19 15.07 -4.87
C THR A 30 11.15 14.06 -3.74
N SER A 31 10.36 13.00 -3.90
CA SER A 31 10.16 11.94 -2.91
C SER A 31 11.46 11.17 -2.64
N THR A 32 12.35 11.13 -3.64
CA THR A 32 13.43 10.14 -3.77
C THR A 32 12.88 8.71 -3.73
N ASN A 33 13.61 7.74 -4.28
CA ASN A 33 13.29 6.32 -4.09
C ASN A 33 14.46 5.67 -3.35
N PRO A 34 14.23 5.07 -2.17
CA PRO A 34 12.91 4.83 -1.56
C PRO A 34 12.21 6.08 -1.01
N VAL A 35 10.88 6.01 -0.88
CA VAL A 35 10.04 7.14 -0.42
C VAL A 35 10.16 7.41 1.08
N PHE A 36 10.56 6.41 1.85
CA PHE A 36 10.89 6.49 3.27
C PHE A 36 11.92 5.40 3.62
N ASP A 37 12.63 5.59 4.73
CA ASP A 37 13.67 4.67 5.18
C ASP A 37 13.05 3.40 5.82
N GLY A 38 13.74 2.27 5.65
CA GLY A 38 13.37 0.97 6.21
C GLY A 38 13.05 -0.08 5.15
N TRP A 39 12.96 -1.34 5.60
CA TRP A 39 12.63 -2.47 4.73
C TRP A 39 11.13 -2.68 4.75
N TYR A 40 10.49 -2.29 3.66
CA TYR A 40 9.05 -2.25 3.51
C TYR A 40 8.65 -2.76 2.14
N ALA A 41 7.74 -3.70 2.13
CA ALA A 41 7.24 -4.39 0.96
C ALA A 41 5.72 -4.25 0.85
N ASP A 42 5.20 -4.80 -0.25
CA ASP A 42 3.77 -4.98 -0.50
C ASP A 42 2.93 -3.72 -0.18
N PRO A 43 3.23 -2.56 -0.77
CA PRO A 43 2.64 -1.31 -0.34
C PRO A 43 1.19 -1.17 -0.83
N GLU A 44 0.28 -0.87 0.08
CA GLU A 44 -1.07 -0.38 -0.22
C GLU A 44 -1.11 1.14 -0.13
N GLY A 45 -1.29 1.79 -1.29
CA GLY A 45 -1.33 3.22 -1.46
C GLY A 45 -2.76 3.73 -1.66
N VAL A 46 -3.21 4.64 -0.80
CA VAL A 46 -4.60 5.15 -0.81
C VAL A 46 -4.67 6.62 -0.42
N VAL A 47 -5.75 7.31 -0.78
CA VAL A 47 -6.02 8.68 -0.34
C VAL A 47 -7.17 8.66 0.66
N PHE A 48 -6.90 9.16 1.88
CA PHE A 48 -7.92 9.35 2.92
C PHE A 48 -7.91 10.80 3.38
N GLY A 49 -9.09 11.44 3.32
CA GLY A 49 -9.23 12.86 3.60
C GLY A 49 -8.33 13.71 2.69
N ASP A 50 -7.41 14.46 3.29
CA ASP A 50 -6.47 15.36 2.61
C ASP A 50 -5.02 14.83 2.57
N LYS A 51 -4.84 13.52 2.74
CA LYS A 51 -3.52 12.88 2.75
C LYS A 51 -3.47 11.63 1.89
N TYR A 52 -2.30 11.42 1.32
CA TYR A 52 -1.85 10.13 0.83
C TYR A 52 -1.44 9.25 2.00
N TRP A 53 -1.70 7.96 1.88
CA TRP A 53 -1.32 6.93 2.83
C TRP A 53 -0.63 5.79 2.09
N ILE A 54 0.40 5.23 2.70
CA ILE A 54 1.01 3.96 2.32
C ILE A 54 1.03 3.06 3.54
N TYR A 55 0.43 1.88 3.42
CA TYR A 55 0.48 0.80 4.39
C TYR A 55 1.33 -0.32 3.78
N PRO A 56 2.57 -0.55 4.24
CA PRO A 56 3.38 -1.64 3.74
C PRO A 56 3.51 -2.80 4.74
N THR A 57 3.83 -3.99 4.23
CA THR A 57 4.42 -5.07 5.02
C THR A 57 5.77 -4.62 5.58
N TYR A 58 6.03 -4.86 6.88
CA TYR A 58 7.40 -4.79 7.41
C TYR A 58 8.21 -5.96 6.87
N SER A 59 9.18 -5.69 6.01
CA SER A 59 9.94 -6.74 5.32
C SER A 59 11.10 -7.22 6.18
N ALA A 60 10.96 -8.44 6.70
CA ALA A 60 11.91 -9.10 7.60
C ALA A 60 11.76 -10.62 7.45
N PRO A 61 12.66 -11.44 8.02
CA PRO A 61 12.46 -12.88 8.09
C PRO A 61 11.06 -13.22 8.61
N PHE A 62 10.43 -14.25 8.03
CA PHE A 62 9.02 -14.62 8.22
C PHE A 62 8.48 -14.39 9.64
N GLU A 63 9.07 -15.02 10.65
CA GLU A 63 8.65 -14.98 12.06
C GLU A 63 8.80 -13.61 12.77
N GLN A 64 9.37 -12.61 12.08
CA GLN A 64 9.60 -11.27 12.62
C GLN A 64 8.64 -10.22 12.04
N GLN A 65 7.81 -10.60 11.05
CA GLN A 65 6.86 -9.72 10.39
C GLN A 65 5.57 -9.56 11.22
N LEU A 66 5.69 -9.17 12.49
CA LEU A 66 4.60 -9.21 13.49
C LEU A 66 3.85 -7.88 13.67
N TYR A 67 4.13 -6.88 12.84
CA TYR A 67 3.48 -5.59 12.85
C TYR A 67 3.52 -4.94 11.48
N MET A 68 2.62 -3.98 11.27
CA MET A 68 2.62 -3.07 10.13
C MET A 68 2.64 -1.63 10.62
N ASP A 69 3.48 -0.82 9.98
CA ASP A 69 3.47 0.62 10.12
C ASP A 69 2.57 1.24 9.03
N ALA A 70 2.25 2.51 9.16
CA ALA A 70 1.66 3.30 8.08
C ALA A 70 2.46 4.58 7.86
N PHE A 71 2.34 5.16 6.68
CA PHE A 71 3.00 6.41 6.31
C PHE A 71 1.98 7.33 5.68
N SER A 72 1.87 8.56 6.19
CA SER A 72 0.98 9.57 5.59
C SER A 72 1.78 10.74 5.02
N SER A 73 1.35 11.29 3.89
CA SER A 73 1.97 12.46 3.28
C SER A 73 0.92 13.45 2.77
N PRO A 74 1.12 14.77 2.93
CA PRO A 74 0.28 15.76 2.28
C PRO A 74 0.63 15.94 0.79
N ASP A 75 1.81 15.51 0.33
CA ASP A 75 2.37 15.90 -0.97
C ASP A 75 3.17 14.79 -1.71
N LEU A 76 3.05 13.53 -1.27
CA LEU A 76 3.82 12.37 -1.73
C LEU A 76 5.35 12.43 -1.53
N VAL A 77 5.87 13.48 -0.89
CA VAL A 77 7.32 13.69 -0.70
C VAL A 77 7.68 13.67 0.78
N HIS A 78 6.90 14.36 1.61
CA HIS A 78 7.14 14.45 3.04
C HIS A 78 6.26 13.43 3.75
N TRP A 79 6.86 12.32 4.17
CA TRP A 79 6.15 11.21 4.82
C TRP A 79 6.29 11.28 6.35
N ARG A 80 5.16 11.12 7.04
CA ARG A 80 5.10 10.91 8.49
C ARG A 80 4.83 9.43 8.74
N LYS A 81 5.71 8.77 9.49
CA LYS A 81 5.54 7.41 9.97
C LYS A 81 4.53 7.35 11.13
N HIS A 82 3.67 6.34 11.12
CA HIS A 82 2.74 5.94 12.16
C HIS A 82 3.09 4.49 12.54
N PRO A 83 3.79 4.28 13.66
CA PRO A 83 4.31 2.96 13.99
C PRO A 83 3.20 2.03 14.50
N LYS A 84 3.31 0.73 14.17
CA LYS A 84 2.48 -0.36 14.70
C LYS A 84 0.98 -0.05 14.65
N VAL A 85 0.47 0.32 13.48
CA VAL A 85 -0.96 0.57 13.29
C VAL A 85 -1.78 -0.72 13.44
N LEU A 86 -1.16 -1.86 13.13
CA LEU A 86 -1.65 -3.21 13.34
C LEU A 86 -0.48 -4.09 13.81
N SER A 87 -0.70 -4.97 14.79
CA SER A 87 0.35 -5.80 15.38
C SER A 87 -0.20 -7.07 16.03
N VAL A 88 0.68 -7.99 16.41
CA VAL A 88 0.36 -9.24 17.12
C VAL A 88 -0.49 -9.04 18.38
N GLU A 89 -0.32 -7.93 19.08
CA GLU A 89 -1.13 -7.58 20.24
C GLU A 89 -2.60 -7.29 19.88
N ASN A 90 -2.91 -7.06 18.60
CA ASN A 90 -4.25 -6.73 18.11
C ASN A 90 -4.99 -7.91 17.47
N ILE A 91 -4.30 -9.05 17.24
CA ILE A 91 -4.82 -10.20 16.50
C ILE A 91 -4.50 -11.48 17.27
N SER A 92 -5.50 -12.04 17.96
CA SER A 92 -5.31 -13.17 18.89
C SER A 92 -4.81 -14.46 18.26
N TRP A 93 -5.03 -14.63 16.94
CA TRP A 93 -4.65 -15.82 16.19
C TRP A 93 -3.36 -15.64 15.37
N LEU A 94 -2.76 -14.44 15.33
CA LEU A 94 -1.48 -14.19 14.66
C LEU A 94 -0.33 -14.83 15.45
N ARG A 95 0.59 -15.48 14.74
CA ARG A 95 1.72 -16.24 15.28
C ARG A 95 3.04 -15.91 14.56
N ASN A 96 3.04 -15.88 13.22
CA ASN A 96 4.28 -15.87 12.44
C ASN A 96 4.49 -14.58 11.65
N ALA A 97 3.54 -14.20 10.79
CA ALA A 97 3.72 -13.07 9.88
C ALA A 97 2.41 -12.36 9.55
N LEU A 98 2.52 -11.07 9.24
CA LEU A 98 1.52 -10.19 8.64
C LEU A 98 1.99 -9.73 7.27
N TRP A 99 1.15 -9.89 6.26
CA TRP A 99 1.51 -9.61 4.86
C TRP A 99 0.44 -8.81 4.13
N ALA A 100 0.90 -8.10 3.10
CA ALA A 100 0.14 -7.51 2.01
C ALA A 100 -1.19 -6.89 2.46
N PRO A 101 -1.19 -5.65 2.95
CA PRO A 101 -2.40 -4.98 3.39
C PRO A 101 -3.31 -4.58 2.22
N ALA A 102 -4.61 -4.46 2.49
CA ALA A 102 -5.51 -3.61 1.70
C ALA A 102 -6.36 -2.78 2.66
N VAL A 103 -6.54 -1.49 2.36
CA VAL A 103 -7.17 -0.56 3.32
C VAL A 103 -8.22 0.29 2.63
N ILE A 104 -9.44 0.30 3.18
CA ILE A 104 -10.55 1.10 2.67
C ILE A 104 -11.20 1.92 3.78
N GLU A 105 -11.76 3.07 3.40
CA GLU A 105 -12.67 3.86 4.24
C GLU A 105 -14.11 3.59 3.81
N ALA A 106 -14.94 3.17 4.76
CA ALA A 106 -16.36 2.90 4.55
C ALA A 106 -17.11 2.95 5.88
N ASN A 107 -18.42 3.21 5.86
CA ASN A 107 -19.25 3.18 7.07
C ASN A 107 -18.72 4.05 8.24
N GLY A 108 -18.00 5.13 7.93
CA GLY A 108 -17.35 6.01 8.92
C GLY A 108 -16.16 5.38 9.66
N LYS A 109 -15.60 4.29 9.13
CA LYS A 109 -14.50 3.52 9.70
C LYS A 109 -13.46 3.18 8.64
N TYR A 110 -12.31 2.70 9.11
CA TYR A 110 -11.22 2.18 8.28
C TYR A 110 -11.13 0.67 8.48
N TYR A 111 -11.14 -0.07 7.37
CA TYR A 111 -11.02 -1.52 7.33
C TYR A 111 -9.65 -1.87 6.77
N PHE A 112 -8.89 -2.66 7.51
CA PHE A 112 -7.54 -3.10 7.18
C PHE A 112 -7.57 -4.61 7.02
N TYR A 113 -7.47 -5.07 5.79
CA TYR A 113 -7.35 -6.49 5.46
C TYR A 113 -5.87 -6.86 5.39
N PHE A 114 -5.53 -8.08 5.80
CA PHE A 114 -4.15 -8.56 5.87
C PHE A 114 -4.10 -10.09 5.72
N GLY A 115 -3.01 -10.62 5.16
CA GLY A 115 -2.67 -12.04 5.24
C GLY A 115 -1.91 -12.35 6.53
N ALA A 116 -2.13 -13.54 7.13
CA ALA A 116 -1.41 -13.95 8.34
C ALA A 116 -1.10 -15.46 8.44
N ASN A 117 0.02 -15.76 9.12
CA ASN A 117 0.56 -17.09 9.48
C ASN A 117 0.98 -18.04 8.37
N ASN A 118 0.58 -17.80 7.12
CA ASN A 118 0.65 -18.79 6.04
C ASN A 118 -0.11 -20.10 6.38
N ILE A 119 -0.73 -20.73 5.40
CA ILE A 119 -1.31 -22.07 5.57
C ILE A 119 -0.96 -22.93 4.36
N TYR A 120 -0.54 -24.17 4.61
CA TYR A 120 -0.36 -25.22 3.63
C TYR A 120 -1.48 -26.26 3.70
N HIS A 121 -2.14 -26.36 4.87
CA HIS A 121 -3.24 -27.29 5.11
C HIS A 121 -4.39 -26.60 5.87
N GLU A 122 -5.63 -27.06 5.63
CA GLU A 122 -6.84 -26.47 6.25
C GLU A 122 -6.91 -26.64 7.78
N SER A 123 -6.06 -27.49 8.36
CA SER A 123 -5.95 -27.65 9.82
C SER A 123 -5.21 -26.50 10.51
N GLU A 124 -4.46 -25.69 9.75
CA GLU A 124 -3.65 -24.59 10.26
C GLU A 124 -4.50 -23.33 10.41
N VAL A 125 -4.18 -22.52 11.42
CA VAL A 125 -4.88 -21.25 11.65
C VAL A 125 -4.10 -20.12 10.97
N GLY A 126 -4.59 -19.69 9.82
CA GLY A 126 -4.02 -18.59 9.05
C GLY A 126 -4.93 -18.15 7.90
N GLY A 127 -4.47 -17.20 7.10
CA GLY A 127 -5.18 -16.67 5.95
C GLY A 127 -5.50 -15.19 6.04
N ILE A 128 -6.58 -14.74 5.40
CA ILE A 128 -6.95 -13.33 5.30
C ILE A 128 -7.77 -12.93 6.54
N GLY A 129 -7.33 -11.91 7.25
CA GLY A 129 -8.04 -11.26 8.34
C GLY A 129 -8.60 -9.88 7.96
N VAL A 130 -9.39 -9.31 8.85
CA VAL A 130 -9.86 -7.93 8.77
C VAL A 130 -9.82 -7.29 10.16
N ALA A 131 -9.18 -6.13 10.25
CA ALA A 131 -9.13 -5.30 11.43
C ALA A 131 -9.79 -3.95 11.16
N VAL A 132 -10.33 -3.30 12.20
CA VAL A 132 -11.10 -2.06 12.07
C VAL A 132 -10.56 -0.98 13.01
N ALA A 133 -10.57 0.26 12.54
CA ALA A 133 -10.23 1.45 13.33
C ALA A 133 -11.18 2.62 13.02
N ASP A 134 -11.22 3.58 13.93
CA ASP A 134 -11.94 4.85 13.73
C ASP A 134 -11.09 5.91 13.00
N ARG A 135 -9.80 5.64 12.79
CA ARG A 135 -8.82 6.56 12.20
C ARG A 135 -7.87 5.82 11.26
N PRO A 136 -7.34 6.48 10.21
CA PRO A 136 -6.45 5.83 9.25
C PRO A 136 -5.10 5.44 9.86
N GLU A 137 -4.64 6.10 10.92
CA GLU A 137 -3.45 5.70 11.69
C GLU A 137 -3.71 4.62 12.75
N GLY A 138 -4.93 4.06 12.82
CA GLY A 138 -5.30 3.07 13.82
C GLY A 138 -5.58 3.66 15.22
N PRO A 139 -5.45 2.85 16.29
CA PRO A 139 -5.04 1.44 16.27
C PRO A 139 -6.11 0.56 15.64
N PHE A 140 -5.70 -0.29 14.69
CA PHE A 140 -6.56 -1.32 14.11
C PHE A 140 -6.68 -2.51 15.07
N LYS A 141 -7.88 -3.07 15.19
CA LYS A 141 -8.16 -4.26 16.02
C LYS A 141 -8.87 -5.31 15.21
N ASP A 142 -8.48 -6.58 15.36
CA ASP A 142 -9.15 -7.70 14.71
C ASP A 142 -10.67 -7.64 14.98
N ALA A 143 -11.45 -7.63 13.90
CA ALA A 143 -12.90 -7.51 13.97
C ALA A 143 -13.60 -8.85 14.21
N LEU A 144 -12.91 -9.97 13.97
CA LEU A 144 -13.51 -11.31 13.92
C LEU A 144 -12.95 -12.27 14.97
N GLY A 145 -11.71 -12.06 15.42
CA GLY A 145 -11.00 -13.01 16.29
C GLY A 145 -10.58 -14.30 15.59
N LYS A 146 -10.72 -14.36 14.26
CA LYS A 146 -10.40 -15.49 13.37
C LYS A 146 -10.19 -14.98 11.94
N PRO A 147 -9.59 -15.77 11.04
CA PRO A 147 -9.53 -15.42 9.61
C PRO A 147 -10.93 -15.20 9.01
N LEU A 148 -11.07 -14.15 8.19
CA LEU A 148 -12.20 -13.95 7.28
C LEU A 148 -12.22 -15.02 6.20
N ILE A 149 -11.05 -15.33 5.62
CA ILE A 149 -10.85 -16.45 4.70
C ILE A 149 -9.64 -17.24 5.18
N GLY A 150 -9.87 -18.40 5.78
CA GLY A 150 -8.81 -19.28 6.31
C GLY A 150 -8.73 -20.65 5.64
N LYS A 151 -9.16 -20.75 4.38
CA LYS A 151 -9.17 -22.00 3.60
C LYS A 151 -8.63 -21.78 2.20
N ILE A 152 -8.04 -22.83 1.63
CA ILE A 152 -7.58 -22.86 0.24
C ILE A 152 -8.78 -23.19 -0.65
N VAL A 153 -9.12 -22.31 -1.57
CA VAL A 153 -10.27 -22.49 -2.49
C VAL A 153 -9.78 -22.36 -3.91
N ASN A 154 -10.17 -23.27 -4.81
CA ASN A 154 -9.70 -23.29 -6.20
C ASN A 154 -8.16 -23.26 -6.34
N GLY A 155 -7.44 -23.86 -5.39
CA GLY A 155 -5.97 -23.82 -5.34
C GLY A 155 -5.36 -22.51 -4.83
N ALA A 156 -6.15 -21.45 -4.62
CA ALA A 156 -5.66 -20.16 -4.16
C ALA A 156 -5.32 -20.16 -2.68
N GLN A 157 -4.06 -19.86 -2.39
CA GLN A 157 -3.58 -19.54 -1.05
C GLN A 157 -4.30 -18.28 -0.55
N PRO A 158 -4.86 -18.24 0.68
CA PRO A 158 -5.57 -17.07 1.18
C PRO A 158 -4.58 -15.99 1.66
N ILE A 159 -3.98 -15.29 0.71
CA ILE A 159 -3.07 -14.15 0.91
C ILE A 159 -3.37 -13.04 -0.10
N ASP A 160 -2.66 -11.91 0.04
CA ASP A 160 -2.62 -10.81 -0.92
C ASP A 160 -4.00 -10.33 -1.35
N GLN A 161 -4.87 -10.10 -0.36
CA GLN A 161 -6.19 -9.57 -0.66
C GLN A 161 -6.15 -8.10 -1.10
N PHE A 162 -6.94 -7.77 -2.11
CA PHE A 162 -7.25 -6.40 -2.52
C PHE A 162 -8.75 -6.18 -2.57
N VAL A 163 -9.22 -5.06 -2.01
CA VAL A 163 -10.66 -4.76 -1.90
C VAL A 163 -11.03 -3.60 -2.82
N PHE A 164 -11.82 -3.92 -3.84
CA PHE A 164 -12.25 -2.99 -4.87
C PHE A 164 -13.72 -2.61 -4.66
N LYS A 165 -14.03 -1.31 -4.71
CA LYS A 165 -15.40 -0.80 -4.75
C LYS A 165 -15.77 -0.45 -6.18
N ASP A 166 -16.83 -1.04 -6.69
CA ASP A 166 -17.36 -0.73 -8.01
C ASP A 166 -18.36 0.45 -7.99
N ASP A 167 -18.73 0.94 -9.17
CA ASP A 167 -19.60 2.12 -9.34
C ASP A 167 -21.04 1.89 -8.82
N ASP A 168 -21.48 0.63 -8.71
CA ASP A 168 -22.75 0.26 -8.08
C ASP A 168 -22.71 0.30 -6.55
N GLY A 169 -21.54 0.57 -5.96
CA GLY A 169 -21.29 0.59 -4.53
C GLY A 169 -20.95 -0.75 -3.92
N GLN A 170 -20.97 -1.85 -4.69
CA GLN A 170 -20.58 -3.17 -4.23
C GLN A 170 -19.06 -3.25 -4.04
N TYR A 171 -18.65 -3.92 -2.96
CA TYR A 171 -17.26 -4.23 -2.70
C TYR A 171 -16.97 -5.68 -3.10
N TYR A 172 -15.87 -5.89 -3.81
CA TYR A 172 -15.33 -7.19 -4.17
C TYR A 172 -13.93 -7.33 -3.58
N MET A 173 -13.59 -8.52 -3.10
CA MET A 173 -12.23 -8.85 -2.71
C MET A 173 -11.65 -9.81 -3.73
N TYR A 174 -10.48 -9.47 -4.26
CA TYR A 174 -9.64 -10.34 -5.06
C TYR A 174 -8.50 -10.82 -4.17
N TYR A 175 -8.18 -12.10 -4.21
CA TYR A 175 -7.11 -12.64 -3.39
C TYR A 175 -6.54 -13.91 -4.01
N GLY A 176 -5.32 -14.27 -3.63
CA GLY A 176 -4.76 -15.55 -4.02
C GLY A 176 -3.26 -15.51 -4.22
N GLY A 177 -2.59 -16.54 -3.75
CA GLY A 177 -1.21 -16.88 -4.09
C GLY A 177 -1.11 -18.21 -4.84
N TRP A 178 0.11 -18.66 -5.11
CA TRP A 178 0.44 -19.92 -5.81
C TRP A 178 -0.16 -20.06 -7.21
N GLY A 179 -0.33 -18.93 -7.89
CA GLY A 179 -0.79 -18.93 -9.27
C GLY A 179 -2.29 -19.13 -9.45
N HIS A 180 -3.08 -18.94 -8.38
CA HIS A 180 -4.53 -18.95 -8.44
C HIS A 180 -5.10 -17.68 -7.80
N CYS A 181 -6.10 -17.07 -8.43
CA CYS A 181 -6.80 -15.90 -7.92
C CYS A 181 -8.30 -16.17 -7.82
N ASN A 182 -8.87 -15.90 -6.65
CA ASN A 182 -10.30 -15.88 -6.44
C ASN A 182 -10.83 -14.45 -6.31
N MET A 183 -12.12 -14.31 -6.59
CA MET A 183 -12.91 -13.13 -6.28
C MET A 183 -14.12 -13.53 -5.43
N VAL A 184 -14.42 -12.72 -4.41
CA VAL A 184 -15.58 -12.86 -3.53
C VAL A 184 -16.35 -11.53 -3.45
N LYS A 185 -17.66 -11.63 -3.22
CA LYS A 185 -18.52 -10.47 -2.95
C LYS A 185 -18.50 -10.17 -1.45
N MET A 186 -18.15 -8.96 -1.07
CA MET A 186 -18.17 -8.54 0.33
C MET A 186 -19.60 -8.25 0.79
N GLY A 187 -19.93 -8.60 2.03
CA GLY A 187 -21.13 -8.12 2.71
C GLY A 187 -21.08 -6.62 2.95
N SER A 188 -22.22 -6.00 3.19
CA SER A 188 -22.33 -4.56 3.48
C SER A 188 -21.66 -4.14 4.79
N ASP A 189 -21.42 -5.10 5.69
CA ASP A 189 -20.66 -4.92 6.93
C ASP A 189 -19.13 -4.87 6.71
N LEU A 190 -18.66 -5.29 5.53
CA LEU A 190 -17.26 -5.38 5.11
C LEU A 190 -16.39 -6.30 6.00
N ILE A 191 -17.03 -7.14 6.79
CA ILE A 191 -16.37 -8.16 7.63
C ILE A 191 -16.95 -9.56 7.38
N SER A 192 -17.74 -9.69 6.32
CA SER A 192 -18.30 -10.95 5.84
C SER A 192 -18.16 -11.04 4.32
N ILE A 193 -18.19 -12.27 3.81
CA ILE A 193 -18.35 -12.57 2.38
C ILE A 193 -19.75 -13.16 2.17
N VAL A 194 -20.37 -12.80 1.05
CA VAL A 194 -21.74 -13.24 0.72
C VAL A 194 -21.77 -13.94 -0.64
N PRO A 195 -22.73 -14.85 -0.87
CA PRO A 195 -22.89 -15.47 -2.19
C PRO A 195 -23.19 -14.43 -3.28
N PHE A 196 -22.72 -14.71 -4.49
CA PHE A 196 -23.19 -14.09 -5.72
C PHE A 196 -24.63 -14.51 -6.03
N GLU A 197 -25.24 -13.85 -7.01
CA GLU A 197 -26.64 -14.10 -7.40
C GLU A 197 -26.88 -15.53 -7.91
N ASP A 198 -25.85 -16.17 -8.47
CA ASP A 198 -25.89 -17.56 -8.91
C ASP A 198 -25.68 -18.58 -7.77
N GLY A 199 -25.57 -18.12 -6.51
CA GLY A 199 -25.36 -18.93 -5.32
C GLY A 199 -23.90 -19.32 -5.06
N THR A 200 -22.97 -19.04 -5.97
CA THR A 200 -21.53 -19.29 -5.72
C THR A 200 -20.97 -18.29 -4.71
N THR A 201 -19.98 -18.67 -3.90
CA THR A 201 -19.30 -17.74 -2.97
C THR A 201 -17.94 -17.28 -3.49
N TYR A 202 -17.22 -18.18 -4.16
CA TYR A 202 -15.89 -17.94 -4.72
C TYR A 202 -15.93 -18.11 -6.23
N LYS A 203 -15.39 -17.15 -6.97
CA LYS A 203 -15.20 -17.23 -8.41
C LYS A 203 -13.71 -17.24 -8.70
N GLU A 204 -13.22 -18.26 -9.40
CA GLU A 204 -11.85 -18.26 -9.89
C GLU A 204 -11.73 -17.28 -11.07
N VAL A 205 -10.75 -16.39 -11.01
CA VAL A 205 -10.52 -15.32 -11.99
C VAL A 205 -9.05 -15.23 -12.42
N THR A 206 -8.31 -16.33 -12.23
CA THR A 206 -6.87 -16.45 -12.50
C THR A 206 -6.50 -16.07 -13.94
N PRO A 207 -5.72 -15.00 -14.16
CA PRO A 207 -5.18 -14.68 -15.48
C PRO A 207 -3.94 -15.53 -15.79
N GLU A 208 -3.52 -15.52 -17.06
CA GLU A 208 -2.28 -16.16 -17.50
C GLU A 208 -1.07 -15.61 -16.72
N ASN A 209 -0.19 -16.50 -16.25
CA ASN A 209 1.04 -16.21 -15.50
C ASN A 209 0.83 -15.50 -14.15
N TYR A 210 -0.40 -15.47 -13.62
CA TYR A 210 -0.65 -15.00 -12.26
C TYR A 210 0.24 -15.73 -11.25
N ILE A 211 0.73 -15.03 -10.24
CA ILE A 211 1.35 -15.62 -9.05
C ILE A 211 0.62 -15.12 -7.80
N GLU A 212 0.53 -13.80 -7.61
CA GLU A 212 -0.01 -13.15 -6.40
C GLU A 212 -0.27 -11.63 -6.62
N GLY A 213 -0.54 -10.89 -5.54
CA GLY A 213 -0.62 -9.42 -5.54
C GLY A 213 -1.68 -8.82 -6.48
N PRO A 214 -2.96 -9.27 -6.44
CA PRO A 214 -4.02 -8.73 -7.28
C PRO A 214 -4.30 -7.27 -6.93
N PHE A 215 -4.56 -6.45 -7.96
CA PHE A 215 -4.97 -5.05 -7.81
C PHE A 215 -5.98 -4.70 -8.89
N MET A 216 -7.07 -4.02 -8.52
CA MET A 216 -8.11 -3.62 -9.48
C MET A 216 -8.23 -2.09 -9.54
N LEU A 217 -8.06 -1.54 -10.73
CA LEU A 217 -8.28 -0.13 -11.02
C LEU A 217 -9.40 0.03 -12.04
N LYS A 218 -10.38 0.89 -11.75
CA LYS A 218 -11.35 1.33 -12.76
C LYS A 218 -10.91 2.65 -13.40
N HIS A 219 -10.83 2.69 -14.73
CA HIS A 219 -10.47 3.90 -15.49
C HIS A 219 -11.25 3.98 -16.79
N ASN A 220 -11.91 5.11 -17.03
CA ASN A 220 -12.73 5.37 -18.22
C ASN A 220 -13.72 4.23 -18.57
N GLY A 221 -14.38 3.67 -17.55
CA GLY A 221 -15.37 2.60 -17.71
C GLY A 221 -14.80 1.21 -18.00
N LYS A 222 -13.47 1.03 -17.92
CA LYS A 222 -12.79 -0.27 -18.04
C LYS A 222 -12.18 -0.68 -16.71
N TYR A 223 -12.01 -1.98 -16.53
CA TYR A 223 -11.39 -2.61 -15.37
C TYR A 223 -9.97 -3.04 -15.73
N TYR A 224 -9.00 -2.52 -15.02
CA TYR A 224 -7.59 -2.84 -15.16
C TYR A 224 -7.20 -3.73 -13.99
N PHE A 225 -7.22 -5.03 -14.24
CA PHE A 225 -6.77 -6.01 -13.26
C PHE A 225 -5.28 -6.20 -13.42
N MET A 226 -4.52 -6.00 -12.34
CA MET A 226 -3.08 -6.07 -12.31
C MET A 226 -2.65 -7.11 -11.27
N TRP A 227 -1.49 -7.73 -11.48
CA TRP A 227 -0.97 -8.77 -10.60
C TRP A 227 0.55 -8.90 -10.72
N SER A 228 1.17 -9.59 -9.77
CA SER A 228 2.58 -9.93 -9.83
C SER A 228 2.81 -11.27 -10.55
N GLU A 229 3.86 -11.33 -11.38
CA GLU A 229 4.38 -12.56 -12.00
C GLU A 229 5.84 -12.77 -11.58
N GLY A 230 6.33 -14.00 -11.62
CA GLY A 230 7.70 -14.35 -11.22
C GLY A 230 7.87 -14.57 -9.72
N ASP A 231 9.12 -14.73 -9.27
CA ASP A 231 9.46 -14.95 -7.85
C ASP A 231 9.80 -13.61 -7.19
N TRP A 232 9.16 -13.27 -6.07
CA TRP A 232 9.40 -12.01 -5.33
C TRP A 232 10.86 -11.83 -4.86
N THR A 233 11.62 -12.91 -4.71
CA THR A 233 13.06 -12.87 -4.44
C THR A 233 13.90 -12.75 -5.70
N GLY A 234 13.33 -13.11 -6.85
CA GLY A 234 13.99 -13.17 -8.15
C GLY A 234 14.05 -11.86 -8.93
N PRO A 235 14.88 -11.80 -9.99
CA PRO A 235 14.95 -10.65 -10.90
C PRO A 235 13.76 -10.57 -11.87
N ASP A 236 13.03 -11.66 -12.05
CA ASP A 236 11.88 -11.76 -12.97
C ASP A 236 10.56 -11.28 -12.37
N TYR A 237 10.53 -10.97 -11.06
CA TYR A 237 9.38 -10.35 -10.42
C TYR A 237 8.97 -9.07 -11.17
N CYS A 238 7.71 -9.02 -11.56
CA CYS A 238 7.16 -7.95 -12.38
C CYS A 238 5.66 -7.79 -12.13
N VAL A 239 5.09 -6.68 -12.59
CA VAL A 239 3.64 -6.45 -12.58
C VAL A 239 3.11 -6.54 -14.00
N ALA A 240 2.11 -7.39 -14.20
CA ALA A 240 1.35 -7.50 -15.43
C ALA A 240 -0.10 -7.04 -15.23
N TYR A 241 -0.83 -6.91 -16.34
CA TYR A 241 -2.23 -6.49 -16.29
C TYR A 241 -3.08 -7.03 -17.45
N ALA A 242 -4.38 -6.94 -17.24
CA ALA A 242 -5.46 -7.16 -18.20
C ALA A 242 -6.39 -5.95 -18.25
N ILE A 243 -7.16 -5.83 -19.34
CA ILE A 243 -8.24 -4.85 -19.46
C ILE A 243 -9.54 -5.60 -19.72
N ALA A 244 -10.58 -5.32 -18.95
CA ALA A 244 -11.89 -5.96 -19.05
C ALA A 244 -13.05 -4.96 -19.04
N ASP A 245 -14.20 -5.43 -19.50
CA ASP A 245 -15.48 -4.69 -19.49
C ASP A 245 -16.30 -4.92 -18.22
N SER A 246 -15.84 -5.80 -17.36
CA SER A 246 -16.54 -6.28 -16.17
C SER A 246 -15.54 -6.55 -15.04
N PRO A 247 -15.91 -6.33 -13.77
CA PRO A 247 -15.05 -6.68 -12.64
C PRO A 247 -14.89 -8.21 -12.50
N PHE A 248 -15.70 -8.99 -13.22
CA PHE A 248 -15.64 -10.46 -13.26
C PHE A 248 -14.69 -10.98 -14.36
N GLY A 249 -14.07 -10.10 -15.14
CA GLY A 249 -13.27 -10.48 -16.31
C GLY A 249 -14.13 -10.76 -17.56
N PRO A 250 -13.65 -11.58 -18.52
CA PRO A 250 -12.41 -12.36 -18.46
C PRO A 250 -11.15 -11.48 -18.50
N PHE A 251 -10.14 -11.85 -17.71
CA PHE A 251 -8.87 -11.13 -17.63
C PHE A 251 -7.83 -11.71 -18.59
N LYS A 252 -7.87 -11.25 -19.84
CA LYS A 252 -6.85 -11.60 -20.84
C LYS A 252 -5.63 -10.71 -20.65
N ARG A 253 -4.46 -11.34 -20.46
CA ARG A 253 -3.18 -10.65 -20.25
C ARG A 253 -2.83 -9.72 -21.42
N VAL A 254 -2.51 -8.47 -21.12
CA VAL A 254 -2.12 -7.45 -22.10
C VAL A 254 -0.60 -7.26 -22.15
N GLY A 255 0.05 -7.20 -20.99
CA GLY A 255 1.51 -7.05 -20.93
C GLY A 255 2.00 -6.68 -19.53
N LYS A 256 3.30 -6.37 -19.43
CA LYS A 256 3.92 -5.89 -18.20
C LYS A 256 3.84 -4.36 -18.08
N ILE A 257 3.60 -3.86 -16.89
CA ILE A 257 3.64 -2.42 -16.56
C ILE A 257 4.83 -2.05 -15.69
N LEU A 258 5.39 -2.99 -14.93
CA LEU A 258 6.57 -2.78 -14.09
C LEU A 258 7.44 -4.03 -14.17
N GLU A 259 8.74 -3.87 -14.32
CA GLU A 259 9.73 -4.95 -14.27
C GLU A 259 11.06 -4.38 -13.78
N GLN A 260 12.04 -5.25 -13.53
CA GLN A 260 13.39 -4.82 -13.15
C GLN A 260 14.01 -3.87 -14.19
N ASP A 261 14.77 -2.90 -13.71
CA ASP A 261 15.71 -2.14 -14.51
C ASP A 261 17.10 -2.49 -13.99
N THR A 262 17.88 -3.23 -14.78
CA THR A 262 19.20 -3.74 -14.38
C THR A 262 20.22 -2.64 -14.07
N LYS A 263 19.90 -1.37 -14.36
CA LYS A 263 20.70 -0.20 -13.99
C LYS A 263 20.23 0.48 -12.70
N ILE A 264 19.08 0.10 -12.14
CA ILE A 264 18.46 0.74 -10.97
C ILE A 264 18.17 -0.25 -9.84
N ALA A 265 17.45 -1.35 -10.11
CA ALA A 265 17.01 -2.30 -9.09
C ALA A 265 16.48 -3.61 -9.70
N ASN A 266 16.45 -4.65 -8.86
CA ASN A 266 15.88 -5.97 -9.18
C ASN A 266 14.56 -6.19 -8.41
N GLY A 267 13.83 -7.26 -8.75
CA GLY A 267 12.70 -7.75 -7.98
C GLY A 267 11.59 -6.70 -7.78
N ALA A 268 11.22 -6.01 -8.86
CA ALA A 268 10.21 -4.95 -8.82
C ALA A 268 8.83 -5.53 -9.11
N GLY A 269 8.04 -5.72 -8.06
CA GLY A 269 6.66 -6.20 -8.14
C GLY A 269 5.93 -5.86 -6.85
N HIS A 270 4.77 -6.48 -6.63
CA HIS A 270 3.74 -6.12 -5.65
C HIS A 270 3.50 -4.60 -5.55
N HIS A 271 2.32 -4.16 -5.93
CA HIS A 271 2.07 -2.75 -6.14
C HIS A 271 0.67 -2.33 -5.74
N SER A 272 0.51 -1.02 -5.62
CA SER A 272 -0.76 -0.34 -5.57
C SER A 272 -0.70 0.93 -6.40
N ILE A 273 -1.86 1.50 -6.71
CA ILE A 273 -1.99 2.72 -7.50
C ILE A 273 -2.66 3.82 -6.67
N ILE A 274 -1.97 4.95 -6.51
CA ILE A 274 -2.51 6.17 -5.91
C ILE A 274 -3.02 7.11 -7.00
N LYS A 275 -4.24 7.62 -6.83
CA LYS A 275 -4.78 8.72 -7.63
C LYS A 275 -4.29 10.07 -7.10
N GLY A 276 -3.71 10.89 -7.96
CA GLY A 276 -3.34 12.28 -7.69
C GLY A 276 -4.52 13.26 -7.82
N PRO A 277 -4.29 14.57 -7.59
CA PRO A 277 -5.33 15.59 -7.69
C PRO A 277 -5.78 15.85 -9.14
N GLY A 278 -4.92 15.59 -10.13
CA GLY A 278 -5.28 15.71 -11.53
C GLY A 278 -6.29 14.65 -11.98
N LYS A 279 -7.13 15.01 -12.97
CA LYS A 279 -8.19 14.13 -13.51
C LYS A 279 -7.69 12.75 -13.95
N ASP A 280 -6.52 12.72 -14.57
CA ASP A 280 -5.86 11.51 -15.08
C ASP A 280 -4.42 11.41 -14.54
N GLU A 281 -4.29 11.56 -13.23
CA GLU A 281 -3.01 11.60 -12.54
C GLU A 281 -2.84 10.36 -11.66
N TRP A 282 -1.90 9.47 -12.02
CA TRP A 282 -1.73 8.19 -11.32
C TRP A 282 -0.28 7.92 -10.94
N TYR A 283 -0.08 7.32 -9.77
CA TYR A 283 1.21 6.94 -9.23
C TYR A 283 1.19 5.48 -8.88
N ILE A 284 2.19 4.73 -9.33
CA ILE A 284 2.40 3.36 -8.86
C ILE A 284 3.31 3.41 -7.63
N VAL A 285 2.87 2.79 -6.55
CA VAL A 285 3.67 2.51 -5.37
C VAL A 285 3.99 1.02 -5.40
N TYR A 286 5.25 0.67 -5.25
CA TYR A 286 5.72 -0.71 -5.39
C TYR A 286 6.94 -0.93 -4.52
N HIS A 287 7.38 -2.18 -4.35
CA HIS A 287 8.67 -2.45 -3.74
C HIS A 287 9.69 -2.93 -4.78
N ARG A 288 10.97 -2.74 -4.47
CA ARG A 288 12.08 -3.27 -5.26
C ARG A 288 13.26 -3.60 -4.34
N ARG A 289 14.24 -4.32 -4.86
CA ARG A 289 15.54 -4.56 -4.20
C ARG A 289 16.66 -3.76 -4.85
N PRO A 290 17.42 -2.94 -4.11
CA PRO A 290 18.56 -2.19 -4.67
C PRO A 290 19.60 -3.11 -5.33
N LEU A 291 20.32 -2.59 -6.31
CA LEU A 291 21.43 -3.33 -6.92
C LEU A 291 22.49 -3.68 -5.88
N GLY A 292 23.03 -4.90 -5.96
CA GLY A 292 24.03 -5.42 -5.03
C GLY A 292 23.45 -6.10 -3.79
N GLU A 293 22.18 -5.86 -3.46
CA GLU A 293 21.51 -6.52 -2.34
C GLU A 293 21.05 -7.94 -2.72
N THR A 294 21.40 -8.91 -1.89
CA THR A 294 21.10 -10.33 -2.10
C THR A 294 20.09 -10.91 -1.10
N ASP A 295 19.84 -10.21 0.01
CA ASP A 295 18.79 -10.60 0.95
C ASP A 295 17.42 -10.31 0.31
N GLY A 296 16.60 -11.35 0.15
CA GLY A 296 15.24 -11.23 -0.37
C GLY A 296 14.37 -10.28 0.47
N ASN A 297 14.67 -10.13 1.77
CA ASN A 297 13.95 -9.24 2.67
C ASN A 297 14.35 -7.76 2.51
N TYR A 298 15.46 -7.44 1.82
CA TYR A 298 15.87 -6.06 1.55
C TYR A 298 15.00 -5.46 0.44
N ARG A 299 13.73 -5.26 0.75
CA ARG A 299 12.74 -4.64 -0.12
C ARG A 299 12.47 -3.22 0.36
N ILE A 300 12.47 -2.28 -0.56
CA ILE A 300 12.27 -0.86 -0.27
C ILE A 300 11.10 -0.31 -1.06
N THR A 301 10.22 0.45 -0.40
CA THR A 301 9.05 1.05 -1.04
C THR A 301 9.45 2.24 -1.91
N CYS A 302 8.96 2.26 -3.14
CA CYS A 302 9.25 3.24 -4.17
C CYS A 302 7.95 3.77 -4.80
N ILE A 303 8.02 4.94 -5.41
CA ILE A 303 6.91 5.55 -6.15
C ILE A 303 7.39 6.10 -7.49
N ASP A 304 6.61 5.90 -8.53
CA ASP A 304 6.83 6.48 -9.85
C ASP A 304 5.51 6.86 -10.53
N ARG A 305 5.59 7.64 -11.61
CA ARG A 305 4.41 8.04 -12.38
C ARG A 305 3.90 6.89 -13.24
N MET A 306 2.60 6.64 -13.20
CA MET A 306 1.90 5.77 -14.13
C MET A 306 1.12 6.62 -15.15
N TYR A 307 1.06 6.16 -16.40
CA TYR A 307 0.36 6.84 -17.48
C TYR A 307 -0.44 5.86 -18.32
N PHE A 308 -1.61 6.28 -18.76
CA PHE A 308 -2.36 5.60 -19.82
C PHE A 308 -1.94 6.11 -21.20
N ASN A 309 -1.97 5.23 -22.18
CA ASN A 309 -1.93 5.54 -23.60
C ASN A 309 -3.30 6.03 -24.08
N LYS A 310 -3.33 6.69 -25.23
CA LYS A 310 -4.59 7.17 -25.84
C LYS A 310 -5.57 6.04 -26.16
N ASN A 311 -5.09 4.83 -26.40
CA ASN A 311 -5.92 3.64 -26.66
C ASN A 311 -6.34 2.90 -25.38
N GLY A 312 -6.08 3.47 -24.19
CA GLY A 312 -6.43 2.89 -22.90
C GLY A 312 -5.37 1.94 -22.31
N THR A 313 -4.37 1.48 -23.05
CA THR A 313 -3.33 0.62 -22.45
C THR A 313 -2.46 1.38 -21.46
N ILE A 314 -1.83 0.69 -20.50
CA ILE A 314 -0.89 1.32 -19.56
C ILE A 314 0.49 1.41 -20.22
N LYS A 315 1.16 2.56 -20.08
CA LYS A 315 2.56 2.69 -20.47
C LYS A 315 3.44 1.99 -19.44
N PRO A 316 4.45 1.22 -19.86
CA PRO A 316 5.45 0.68 -18.94
C PRO A 316 6.02 1.80 -18.06
N VAL A 317 6.03 1.55 -16.75
CA VAL A 317 6.51 2.46 -15.73
C VAL A 317 8.01 2.59 -15.87
N LYS A 318 8.49 3.83 -15.92
CA LYS A 318 9.92 4.11 -15.87
C LYS A 318 10.34 4.23 -14.41
N MET A 319 11.05 3.23 -13.93
CA MET A 319 11.66 3.22 -12.62
C MET A 319 12.64 4.40 -12.45
N THR A 320 12.63 5.06 -11.30
CA THR A 320 13.58 6.14 -11.00
C THR A 320 14.24 6.02 -9.63
N SER A 321 15.41 6.62 -9.46
CA SER A 321 16.02 6.86 -8.13
C SER A 321 15.58 8.20 -7.54
N GLY A 322 15.23 9.17 -8.39
CA GLY A 322 14.79 10.50 -7.97
C GLY A 322 13.35 10.58 -7.46
N GLY A 323 12.53 9.54 -7.74
CA GLY A 323 11.12 9.51 -7.40
C GLY A 323 10.31 10.57 -8.16
N ILE A 324 9.29 11.10 -7.50
CA ILE A 324 8.37 12.09 -8.08
C ILE A 324 8.50 13.46 -7.41
N LYS A 325 8.04 14.51 -8.07
CA LYS A 325 7.93 15.86 -7.48
C LYS A 325 6.81 15.90 -6.43
N ALA A 326 6.89 16.88 -5.53
CA ALA A 326 5.82 17.19 -4.58
C ALA A 326 4.50 17.47 -5.30
N ARG A 327 3.43 16.84 -4.79
CA ARG A 327 2.08 16.85 -5.35
C ARG A 327 1.05 16.96 -4.23
N PRO A 328 0.82 18.18 -3.72
CA PRO A 328 -0.21 18.42 -2.72
C PRO A 328 -1.61 18.04 -3.23
N LEU A 329 -2.46 17.51 -2.35
CA LEU A 329 -3.89 17.29 -2.64
C LEU A 329 -4.72 18.60 -2.66
N ARG A 330 -4.14 19.70 -2.16
CA ARG A 330 -4.75 21.03 -2.08
C ARG A 330 -3.81 22.13 -2.57
#